data_AF-A0A9N9ENM4-F1
#
_entry.id   AF-A0A9N9ENM4-F1
#
_cell.length_a   1.000
_cell.length_b   1.000
_cell.length_c   1.000
_cell.angle_alpha   90.00
_cell.angle_beta   90.00
_cell.angle_gamma   90.00
#
_symmetry.space_group_name_H-M   'P 1'
#
loop_
_entity.id
_entity.type
_entity.pdbx_description
1 polymer ?
#
loop_
_entity_poly.entity_id
_entity_poly.type
_entity_poly.pdbx_seq_one_letter_code
_entity_poly.pdbx_strand_id
1 'polypeptide(L)'
;MAGNSFANINEELAYYKSRVSELEETLNQTQAELDEVQTSARDFEEELMRELEQSEKIHQELRSKNECLKNEVDEWKQKFYQAKSECNVTATQLQREIDTLQSLKDTFIIKTRELELDNDDLERTERAAKSSLQDLENKYNKAIERNAILENELEGKNLLIVQVQRLKDELRDVNIELAIMKNKEDGEYGPPPTSTAAAARMSAKYSLSTLGKTDASLDPNSNPVKMVQEMSLEARLVSCRSLVTPLLAPPPSYSSYSTTMPLPTTPPQSPKFSRGQSPIRSATKHRRSSIQKSKIQIPSVPLSVA
;
A
#
# COMPACT_ATOMS: atom_id res chain seq x y z
N MET A 1 67.42 96.59 53.32
CA MET A 1 68.51 95.82 53.94
C MET A 1 69.21 96.77 54.89
N ALA A 2 69.08 96.53 56.19
CA ALA A 2 69.82 97.29 57.20
C ALA A 2 71.32 97.05 56.97
N GLY A 3 72.12 98.12 56.91
CA GLY A 3 73.56 98.00 56.81
C GLY A 3 74.10 97.55 58.16
N ASN A 4 74.62 96.32 58.23
CA ASN A 4 75.24 95.81 59.44
C ASN A 4 76.50 96.63 59.71
N SER A 5 76.55 97.34 60.83
CA SER A 5 77.74 98.05 61.30
C SER A 5 78.51 97.12 62.23
N PHE A 6 79.74 96.76 61.84
CA PHE A 6 80.60 95.83 62.56
C PHE A 6 81.64 96.60 63.39
N ALA A 7 81.97 96.11 64.59
CA ALA A 7 82.89 96.82 65.50
C ALA A 7 84.36 96.63 65.10
N ASN A 8 84.70 95.56 64.38
CA ASN A 8 86.04 95.25 63.86
C ASN A 8 85.94 94.35 62.61
N ILE A 9 86.93 94.40 61.71
CA ILE A 9 87.03 93.57 60.48
C ILE A 9 86.84 92.07 60.76
N ASN A 10 87.28 91.59 61.94
CA ASN A 10 87.13 90.19 62.33
C ASN A 10 85.67 89.79 62.58
N GLU A 11 84.83 90.69 63.09
CA GLU A 11 83.41 90.45 63.34
C GLU A 11 82.61 90.44 62.03
N GLU A 12 82.97 91.31 61.09
CA GLU A 12 82.45 91.31 59.72
C GLU A 12 82.78 90.00 59.00
N LEU A 13 84.04 89.56 59.05
CA LEU A 13 84.46 88.27 58.51
C LEU A 13 83.75 87.09 59.17
N ALA A 14 83.51 87.13 60.48
CA ALA A 14 82.78 86.09 61.20
C ALA A 14 81.31 86.04 60.79
N TYR A 15 80.65 87.20 60.64
CA TYR A 15 79.26 87.28 60.16
C TYR A 15 79.12 86.73 58.73
N TYR A 16 79.99 87.15 57.81
CA TYR A 16 79.93 86.64 56.43
C TYR A 16 80.27 85.15 56.35
N LYS A 17 81.20 84.64 57.16
CA LYS A 17 81.46 83.18 57.27
C LYS A 17 80.24 82.41 57.80
N SER A 18 79.61 82.90 58.87
CA SER A 18 78.37 82.32 59.40
C SER A 18 77.25 82.35 58.35
N ARG A 19 77.12 83.46 57.62
CA ARG A 19 76.10 83.61 56.60
C ARG A 19 76.32 82.70 55.39
N VAL A 20 77.57 82.53 54.95
CA VAL A 20 77.92 81.56 53.91
C VAL A 20 77.64 80.14 54.40
N SER A 21 77.98 79.80 55.64
CA SER A 21 77.66 78.49 56.24
C SER A 21 76.15 78.22 56.29
N GLU A 22 75.33 79.18 56.70
CA GLU A 22 73.85 79.07 56.68
C GLU A 22 73.32 78.88 55.25
N LEU A 23 73.84 79.63 54.28
CA LEU A 23 73.44 79.50 52.88
C LEU A 23 73.84 78.13 52.30
N GLU A 24 75.01 77.62 52.64
CA GLU A 24 75.45 76.27 52.27
C GLU A 24 74.55 75.21 52.92
N GLU A 25 74.19 75.36 54.19
CA GLU A 25 73.27 74.45 54.89
C GLU A 25 71.88 74.44 54.25
N THR A 26 71.30 75.62 53.97
CA THR A 26 70.00 75.72 53.30
C THR A 26 70.04 75.22 51.85
N LEU A 27 71.14 75.42 51.13
CA LEU A 27 71.33 74.86 49.80
C LEU A 27 71.42 73.33 49.85
N ASN A 28 72.17 72.77 50.79
CA ASN A 28 72.25 71.33 50.99
C ASN A 28 70.89 70.74 51.40
N GLN A 29 70.15 71.41 52.29
CA GLN A 29 68.83 70.98 52.71
C GLN A 29 67.82 70.99 51.55
N THR A 30 67.77 72.07 50.77
CA THR A 30 66.86 72.17 49.60
C THR A 30 67.24 71.18 48.49
N GLN A 31 68.53 70.87 48.31
CA GLN A 31 68.98 69.81 47.42
C GLN A 31 68.51 68.43 47.90
N ALA A 32 68.66 68.12 49.19
CA ALA A 32 68.18 66.87 49.76
C ALA A 32 66.65 66.73 49.65
N GLU A 33 65.89 67.81 49.93
CA GLU A 33 64.43 67.83 49.76
C GLU A 33 64.02 67.64 48.29
N LEU A 34 64.73 68.26 47.35
CA LEU A 34 64.49 68.06 45.92
C LEU A 34 64.75 66.61 45.50
N ASP A 35 65.84 66.00 45.97
CA ASP A 35 66.19 64.61 45.67
C ASP A 35 65.16 63.63 46.25
N GLU A 36 64.64 63.90 47.45
CA GLU A 36 63.56 63.13 48.07
C GLU A 36 62.26 63.23 47.25
N VAL A 37 61.87 64.45 46.84
CA VAL A 37 60.68 64.67 45.99
C VAL A 37 60.83 63.98 44.64
N GLN A 38 62.01 64.05 44.01
CA GLN A 38 62.27 63.37 42.73
C GLN A 38 62.20 61.85 42.87
N THR A 39 62.68 61.30 43.98
CA THR A 39 62.63 59.86 44.25
C THR A 39 61.19 59.42 44.54
N SER A 40 60.47 60.15 45.39
CA SER A 40 59.05 59.89 45.65
C SER A 40 58.18 60.02 44.39
N ALA A 41 58.49 60.95 43.48
CA ALA A 41 57.80 61.09 42.22
C ALA A 41 58.03 59.88 41.31
N ARG A 42 59.28 59.40 41.20
CA ARG A 42 59.61 58.16 40.46
C ARG A 42 58.89 56.94 41.03
N ASP A 43 58.91 56.75 42.35
CA ASP A 43 58.23 55.61 42.99
C ASP A 43 56.71 55.64 42.75
N PHE A 44 56.11 56.84 42.76
CA PHE A 44 54.68 57.01 42.48
C PHE A 44 54.34 56.76 41.00
N GLU A 45 55.18 57.22 40.07
CA GLU A 45 55.04 56.92 38.65
C GLU A 45 55.12 55.40 38.39
N GLU A 46 56.05 54.69 39.04
CA GLU A 46 56.15 53.24 38.96
C GLU A 46 54.90 52.51 39.49
N GLU A 47 54.31 52.99 40.59
CA GLU A 47 53.07 52.44 41.12
C GLU A 47 51.90 52.65 40.13
N LEU A 48 51.77 53.86 39.57
CA LEU A 48 50.74 54.17 38.58
C LEU A 48 50.88 53.31 37.31
N MET A 49 52.10 53.10 36.83
CA MET A 49 52.35 52.21 35.70
C MET A 49 51.93 50.78 36.03
N ARG A 50 52.24 50.28 37.23
CA ARG A 50 51.86 48.93 37.66
C ARG A 50 50.35 48.76 37.77
N GLU A 51 49.64 49.75 38.33
CA GLU A 51 48.18 49.71 38.43
C GLU A 51 47.53 49.79 37.04
N LEU A 52 48.07 50.61 36.14
CA LEU A 52 47.62 50.70 34.75
C LEU A 52 47.81 49.36 34.02
N GLU A 53 48.99 48.75 34.10
CA GLU A 53 49.27 47.44 33.51
C GLU A 53 48.34 46.35 34.05
N GLN A 54 48.09 46.34 35.36
CA GLN A 54 47.16 45.39 35.97
C GLN A 54 45.73 45.60 35.48
N SER A 55 45.28 46.86 35.39
CA SER A 55 43.95 47.21 34.88
C SER A 55 43.79 46.81 33.42
N GLU A 56 44.77 47.13 32.57
CA GLU A 56 44.77 46.75 31.16
C GLU A 56 44.74 45.23 30.97
N LYS A 57 45.51 44.49 31.78
CA LYS A 57 45.49 43.03 31.78
C LYS A 57 44.12 42.47 32.14
N ILE A 58 43.49 42.96 33.22
CA ILE A 58 42.14 42.55 33.62
C ILE A 58 41.12 42.89 32.52
N HIS A 59 41.22 44.07 31.93
CA HIS A 59 40.36 44.47 30.82
C HIS A 59 40.50 43.53 29.62
N GLN A 60 41.72 43.14 29.26
CA GLN A 60 41.98 42.22 28.16
C GLN A 60 41.44 40.81 28.46
N GLU A 61 41.63 40.30 29.68
CA GLU A 61 41.08 39.02 30.12
C GLU A 61 39.54 39.03 30.09
N LEU A 62 38.91 40.10 30.58
CA LEU A 62 37.45 40.26 30.54
C LEU A 62 36.91 40.34 29.11
N ARG A 63 37.62 41.04 28.20
CA ARG A 63 37.26 41.08 26.78
C ARG A 63 37.34 39.68 26.14
N SER A 64 38.44 38.96 26.35
CA SER A 64 38.60 37.60 25.84
C SER A 64 37.52 36.65 26.36
N LYS A 65 37.19 36.74 27.66
CA LYS A 65 36.10 35.97 28.27
C LYS A 65 34.74 36.35 27.67
N ASN A 66 34.49 37.63 27.42
CA ASN A 66 33.25 38.10 26.80
C ASN A 66 33.09 37.54 25.38
N GLU A 67 34.16 37.53 24.60
CA GLU A 67 34.18 36.96 23.26
C GLU A 67 33.97 35.44 23.28
N CYS A 68 34.64 34.73 24.19
CA CYS A 68 34.45 33.29 24.38
C CYS A 68 32.99 32.95 24.75
N LEU A 69 32.39 33.69 25.69
CA LEU A 69 30.99 33.51 26.07
C LEU A 69 30.02 33.82 24.92
N LYS A 70 30.31 34.84 24.08
CA LYS A 70 29.51 35.13 22.88
C LYS A 70 29.55 33.98 21.89
N ASN A 71 30.73 33.44 21.62
CA ASN A 71 30.91 32.30 20.73
C ASN A 71 30.18 31.06 21.27
N GLU A 72 30.28 30.80 22.57
CA GLU A 72 29.55 29.68 23.21
C GLU A 72 28.03 29.87 23.08
N VAL A 73 27.52 31.08 23.32
CA VAL A 73 26.09 31.38 23.15
C VAL A 73 25.63 31.13 21.71
N ASP A 74 26.40 31.55 20.71
CA ASP A 74 26.04 31.34 19.32
C ASP A 74 26.16 29.87 18.89
N GLU A 75 27.14 29.13 19.41
CA GLU A 75 27.25 27.68 19.24
C GLU A 75 26.03 26.95 19.82
N TRP A 76 25.60 27.30 21.04
CA TRP A 76 24.42 26.71 21.67
C TRP A 76 23.13 27.06 20.93
N LYS A 77 22.99 28.30 20.42
CA LYS A 77 21.86 28.66 19.55
C LYS A 77 21.85 27.80 18.30
N GLN A 78 22.99 27.64 17.63
CA GLN A 78 23.09 26.81 16.43
C GLN A 78 22.70 25.36 16.72
N LYS A 79 23.25 24.76 17.78
CA LYS A 79 22.90 23.40 18.23
C LYS A 79 21.41 23.27 18.54
N PHE A 80 20.83 24.27 19.21
CA PHE A 80 19.40 24.28 19.51
C PHE A 80 18.54 24.33 18.23
N TYR A 81 18.86 25.23 17.29
CA TYR A 81 18.11 25.34 16.04
C TYR A 81 18.25 24.07 15.19
N GLN A 82 19.44 23.48 15.14
CA GLN A 82 19.68 22.22 14.45
C GLN A 82 18.84 21.09 15.08
N ALA A 83 18.93 20.90 16.40
CA ALA A 83 18.16 19.88 17.10
C ALA A 83 16.64 20.08 16.95
N LYS A 84 16.17 21.34 16.99
CA LYS A 84 14.76 21.68 16.77
C LYS A 84 14.31 21.36 15.35
N SER A 85 15.15 21.67 14.35
CA SER A 85 14.89 21.34 12.95
C SER A 85 14.81 19.83 12.73
N GLU A 86 15.79 19.08 13.25
CA GLU A 86 15.83 17.62 13.19
C GLU A 86 14.61 16.98 13.89
N CYS A 87 14.21 17.51 15.05
CA CYS A 87 12.99 17.08 15.75
C CYS A 87 11.73 17.35 14.91
N ASN A 88 11.64 18.49 14.22
CA ASN A 88 10.50 18.79 13.36
C ASN A 88 10.47 17.89 12.12
N VAL A 89 11.62 17.63 11.49
CA VAL A 89 11.72 16.72 10.35
C VAL A 89 11.31 15.29 10.74
N THR A 90 11.80 14.79 11.88
CA THR A 90 11.42 13.46 12.37
C THR A 90 9.95 13.39 12.76
N ALA A 91 9.40 14.41 13.43
CA ALA A 91 7.98 14.47 13.77
C ALA A 91 7.09 14.48 12.53
N THR A 92 7.42 15.28 11.50
CA THR A 92 6.67 15.32 10.25
C THR A 92 6.77 14.00 9.48
N GLN A 93 7.92 13.33 9.49
CA GLN A 93 8.08 12.02 8.88
C GLN A 93 7.22 10.95 9.56
N LEU A 94 7.24 10.91 10.90
CA LEU A 94 6.41 9.99 11.68
C LEU A 94 4.92 10.27 11.47
N GLN A 95 4.51 11.53 11.37
CA GLN A 95 3.12 11.87 11.08
C GLN A 95 2.68 11.33 9.72
N ARG A 96 3.51 11.48 8.67
CA ARG A 96 3.21 10.90 7.35
C ARG A 96 3.07 9.39 7.39
N GLU A 97 3.93 8.71 8.15
CA GLU A 97 3.86 7.24 8.30
C GLU A 97 2.59 6.80 9.04
N ILE A 98 2.15 7.56 10.05
CA ILE A 98 0.87 7.31 10.71
C ILE A 98 -0.28 7.46 9.70
N ASP A 99 -0.28 8.53 8.91
CA ASP A 99 -1.34 8.80 7.93
C ASP A 99 -1.38 7.71 6.84
N THR A 100 -0.23 7.23 6.37
CA THR A 100 -0.16 6.12 5.39
C THR A 100 -0.66 4.81 5.98
N LEU A 101 -0.28 4.48 7.22
CA LEU A 101 -0.77 3.27 7.91
C LEU A 101 -2.28 3.33 8.15
N GLN A 102 -2.82 4.49 8.50
CA GLN A 102 -4.27 4.68 8.65
C GLN A 102 -4.99 4.50 7.30
N SER A 103 -4.49 5.11 6.23
CA SER A 103 -5.05 4.93 4.88
C SER A 103 -4.99 3.47 4.41
N LEU A 104 -3.89 2.76 4.69
CA LEU A 104 -3.73 1.35 4.35
C LEU A 104 -4.70 0.46 5.15
N LYS A 105 -4.86 0.74 6.44
CA LYS A 105 -5.85 0.05 7.30
C LYS A 105 -7.26 0.22 6.73
N ASP A 106 -7.66 1.44 6.36
CA ASP A 106 -8.99 1.70 5.81
C ASP A 106 -9.19 0.99 4.46
N THR A 107 -8.15 0.95 3.63
CA THR A 107 -8.14 0.18 2.38
C THR A 107 -8.31 -1.32 2.64
N PHE A 108 -7.64 -1.89 3.64
CA PHE A 108 -7.80 -3.30 3.99
C PHE A 108 -9.21 -3.60 4.51
N ILE A 109 -9.81 -2.72 5.30
CA ILE A 109 -11.20 -2.89 5.76
C ILE A 109 -12.16 -2.96 4.56
N ILE A 110 -12.01 -2.03 3.61
CA ILE A 110 -12.81 -2.04 2.38
C ILE A 110 -12.57 -3.34 1.61
N LYS A 111 -11.30 -3.75 1.46
CA LYS A 111 -10.97 -4.95 0.70
C LYS A 111 -11.50 -6.23 1.35
N THR A 112 -11.47 -6.32 2.68
CA THR A 112 -12.08 -7.44 3.41
C THR A 112 -13.57 -7.50 3.14
N ARG A 113 -14.28 -6.38 3.20
CA ARG A 113 -15.71 -6.33 2.90
C ARG A 113 -16.02 -6.71 1.44
N GLU A 114 -15.22 -6.25 0.48
CA GLU A 114 -15.36 -6.67 -0.93
C GLU A 114 -15.22 -8.18 -1.08
N LEU A 115 -14.21 -8.78 -0.43
CA LEU A 115 -14.00 -10.23 -0.48
C LEU A 115 -15.13 -11.02 0.19
N GLU A 116 -15.71 -10.48 1.27
CA GLU A 116 -16.90 -11.07 1.91
C GLU A 116 -18.10 -11.05 0.95
N LEU A 117 -18.35 -9.93 0.27
CA LEU A 117 -19.42 -9.82 -0.72
C LEU A 117 -19.21 -10.75 -1.92
N ASP A 118 -17.99 -10.79 -2.47
CA ASP A 118 -17.63 -11.68 -3.58
C ASP A 118 -17.82 -13.16 -3.17
N ASN A 119 -17.50 -13.51 -1.92
CA ASN A 119 -17.71 -14.85 -1.40
C ASN A 119 -19.20 -15.20 -1.29
N ASP A 120 -20.03 -14.30 -0.76
CA ASP A 120 -21.48 -14.48 -0.68
C ASP A 120 -22.10 -14.70 -2.08
N ASP A 121 -21.64 -13.95 -3.08
CA ASP A 121 -22.06 -14.09 -4.47
C ASP A 121 -21.60 -15.44 -5.06
N LEU A 122 -20.36 -15.85 -4.79
CA LEU A 122 -19.85 -17.16 -5.19
C LEU A 122 -20.70 -18.30 -4.59
N GLU A 123 -20.99 -18.27 -3.29
CA GLU A 123 -21.85 -19.28 -2.67
C GLU A 123 -23.26 -19.29 -3.27
N ARG A 124 -23.81 -18.12 -3.62
CA ARG A 124 -25.12 -18.03 -4.28
C ARG A 124 -25.10 -18.68 -5.65
N THR A 125 -24.07 -18.41 -6.45
CA THR A 125 -23.91 -19.03 -7.78
C THR A 125 -23.69 -20.55 -7.67
N GLU A 126 -22.92 -20.99 -6.67
CA GLU A 126 -22.71 -22.41 -6.39
C GLU A 126 -24.02 -23.12 -6.05
N ARG A 127 -24.84 -22.53 -5.17
CA ARG A 127 -26.17 -23.07 -4.83
C ARG A 127 -27.08 -23.18 -6.05
N ALA A 128 -27.11 -22.14 -6.90
CA ALA A 128 -27.89 -22.17 -8.13
C ALA A 128 -27.40 -23.23 -9.13
N ALA A 129 -26.08 -23.35 -9.30
CA ALA A 129 -25.46 -24.34 -10.17
C ALA A 129 -25.73 -25.77 -9.68
N LYS A 130 -25.60 -26.03 -8.36
CA LYS A 130 -25.94 -27.31 -7.75
C LYS A 130 -27.41 -27.69 -7.95
N SER A 131 -28.34 -26.75 -7.75
CA SER A 131 -29.76 -26.99 -7.99
C SER A 131 -30.04 -27.32 -9.47
N SER A 132 -29.44 -26.58 -10.39
CA SER A 132 -29.58 -26.82 -11.84
C SER A 132 -29.01 -28.19 -12.25
N LEU A 133 -27.87 -28.58 -11.67
CA LEU A 133 -27.29 -29.90 -11.88
C LEU A 133 -28.21 -31.02 -11.38
N GLN A 134 -28.73 -30.87 -10.16
CA GLN A 134 -29.67 -31.83 -9.58
C GLN A 134 -30.95 -31.97 -10.42
N ASP A 135 -31.46 -30.87 -10.97
CA ASP A 135 -32.60 -30.89 -11.88
C ASP A 135 -32.31 -31.65 -13.18
N LEU A 136 -31.10 -31.52 -13.72
CA LEU A 136 -30.65 -32.27 -14.89
C LEU A 136 -30.48 -33.75 -14.58
N GLU A 137 -29.88 -34.10 -13.45
CA GLU A 137 -29.74 -35.48 -12.97
C GLU A 137 -31.12 -36.15 -12.81
N ASN A 138 -32.08 -35.45 -12.20
CA ASN A 138 -33.44 -35.95 -12.05
C ASN A 138 -34.15 -36.15 -13.41
N LYS A 139 -33.98 -35.22 -14.35
CA LYS A 139 -34.53 -35.37 -15.72
C LYS A 139 -33.89 -36.55 -16.45
N TYR A 140 -32.59 -36.72 -16.29
CA TYR A 140 -31.84 -37.82 -16.88
C TYR A 140 -32.28 -39.17 -16.31
N ASN A 141 -32.42 -39.30 -14.99
CA ASN A 141 -32.92 -40.52 -14.34
C ASN A 141 -34.34 -40.88 -14.82
N LYS A 142 -35.25 -39.90 -14.92
CA LYS A 142 -36.58 -40.13 -15.49
C LYS A 142 -36.54 -40.53 -16.97
N ALA A 143 -35.52 -40.11 -17.72
CA ALA A 143 -35.34 -40.53 -19.11
C ALA A 143 -34.86 -41.99 -19.18
N ILE A 144 -33.95 -42.39 -18.28
CA ILE A 144 -33.51 -43.78 -18.12
C ILE A 144 -34.70 -44.68 -17.76
N GLU A 145 -35.50 -44.30 -16.75
CA GLU A 145 -36.68 -45.07 -16.34
C GLU A 145 -37.66 -45.29 -17.50
N ARG A 146 -37.95 -44.24 -18.27
CA ARG A 146 -38.79 -44.36 -19.46
C ARG A 146 -38.17 -45.26 -20.53
N ASN A 147 -36.86 -45.17 -20.74
CA ASN A 147 -36.16 -46.00 -21.71
C ASN A 147 -36.25 -47.48 -21.32
N ALA A 148 -36.03 -47.81 -20.05
CA ALA A 148 -36.16 -49.17 -19.53
C ALA A 148 -37.58 -49.74 -19.69
N ILE A 149 -38.63 -48.92 -19.48
CA ILE A 149 -40.02 -49.32 -19.72
C ILE A 149 -40.23 -49.64 -21.21
N LEU A 150 -39.77 -48.76 -22.10
CA LEU A 150 -39.90 -48.96 -23.55
C LEU A 150 -39.12 -50.19 -24.05
N GLU A 151 -37.94 -50.46 -23.51
CA GLU A 151 -37.17 -51.67 -23.79
C GLU A 151 -37.96 -52.93 -23.42
N ASN A 152 -38.59 -52.95 -22.24
CA ASN A 152 -39.44 -54.07 -21.81
C ASN A 152 -40.71 -54.22 -22.66
N GLU A 153 -41.36 -53.11 -23.05
CA GLU A 153 -42.51 -53.14 -23.98
C GLU A 153 -42.11 -53.70 -25.36
N LEU A 154 -40.92 -53.34 -25.87
CA LEU A 154 -40.37 -53.90 -27.10
C LEU A 154 -40.06 -55.39 -26.96
N GLU A 155 -39.51 -55.82 -25.83
CA GLU A 155 -39.27 -57.23 -25.54
C GLU A 155 -40.59 -58.01 -25.49
N GLY A 156 -41.62 -57.51 -24.79
CA GLY A 156 -42.96 -58.11 -24.77
C GLY A 156 -43.59 -58.20 -26.17
N LYS A 157 -43.45 -57.16 -26.99
CA LYS A 157 -43.88 -57.19 -28.40
C LYS A 157 -43.13 -58.26 -29.20
N ASN A 158 -41.82 -58.39 -29.03
CA ASN A 158 -41.02 -59.41 -29.70
C ASN A 158 -41.44 -60.83 -29.29
N LEU A 159 -41.70 -61.06 -28.00
CA LEU A 159 -42.24 -62.33 -27.52
C LEU A 159 -43.59 -62.67 -28.17
N LEU A 160 -44.49 -61.70 -28.27
CA LEU A 160 -45.78 -61.89 -28.93
C LEU A 160 -45.63 -62.18 -30.42
N ILE A 161 -44.70 -61.50 -31.11
CA ILE A 161 -44.38 -61.78 -32.52
C ILE A 161 -43.93 -63.24 -32.69
N VAL A 162 -43.03 -63.72 -31.81
CA VAL A 162 -42.57 -65.12 -31.82
C VAL A 162 -43.72 -66.10 -31.58
N GLN A 163 -44.60 -65.82 -30.60
CA GLN A 163 -45.78 -66.65 -30.32
C GLN A 163 -46.76 -66.68 -31.49
N VAL A 164 -47.07 -65.54 -32.10
CA VAL A 164 -47.93 -65.45 -33.29
C VAL A 164 -47.31 -66.23 -34.46
N GLN A 165 -45.99 -66.14 -34.63
CA GLN A 165 -45.30 -66.88 -35.67
C GLN A 165 -45.40 -68.39 -35.43
N ARG A 166 -45.19 -68.84 -34.19
CA ARG A 166 -45.36 -70.24 -33.79
C ARG A 166 -46.79 -70.74 -34.01
N LEU A 167 -47.80 -69.99 -33.60
CA LEU A 167 -49.21 -70.34 -33.83
C LEU A 167 -49.54 -70.39 -35.32
N LYS A 168 -48.93 -69.54 -36.15
CA LYS A 168 -49.05 -69.61 -37.62
C LYS A 168 -48.36 -70.85 -38.19
N ASP A 169 -47.24 -71.29 -37.62
CA ASP A 169 -46.60 -72.56 -37.97
C ASP A 169 -47.52 -73.74 -37.60
N GLU A 170 -48.03 -73.80 -36.37
CA GLU A 170 -48.96 -74.83 -35.90
C GLU A 170 -50.27 -74.86 -36.73
N LEU A 171 -50.85 -73.70 -37.07
CA LEU A 171 -52.02 -73.62 -37.94
C LEU A 171 -51.72 -74.12 -39.36
N ARG A 172 -50.51 -73.88 -39.87
CA ARG A 172 -50.09 -74.43 -41.17
C ARG A 172 -49.96 -75.95 -41.08
N ASP A 173 -49.36 -76.47 -40.02
CA ASP A 173 -49.21 -77.92 -39.80
C ASP A 173 -50.58 -78.60 -39.70
N VAL A 174 -51.51 -78.07 -38.90
CA VAL A 174 -52.89 -78.59 -38.80
C VAL A 174 -53.63 -78.51 -40.14
N ASN A 175 -53.48 -77.41 -40.90
CA ASN A 175 -54.08 -77.31 -42.24
C ASN A 175 -53.50 -78.34 -43.21
N ILE A 176 -52.20 -78.64 -43.12
CA ILE A 176 -51.57 -79.72 -43.90
C ILE A 176 -52.14 -81.07 -43.47
N GLU A 177 -52.30 -81.33 -42.17
CA GLU A 177 -52.93 -82.55 -41.65
C GLU A 177 -54.38 -82.71 -42.13
N LEU A 178 -55.20 -81.65 -42.07
CA LEU A 178 -56.57 -81.64 -42.58
C LEU A 178 -56.60 -81.88 -44.10
N ALA A 179 -55.70 -81.27 -44.86
CA ALA A 179 -55.57 -81.52 -46.29
C ALA A 179 -55.22 -83.00 -46.58
N ILE A 180 -54.32 -83.58 -45.80
CA ILE A 180 -53.97 -85.02 -45.90
C ILE A 180 -55.16 -85.90 -45.51
N MET A 181 -55.93 -85.55 -44.47
CA MET A 181 -57.12 -86.29 -44.06
C MET A 181 -58.22 -86.22 -45.13
N LYS A 182 -58.48 -85.04 -45.70
CA LYS A 182 -59.41 -84.87 -46.81
C LYS A 182 -58.98 -85.70 -48.03
N ASN A 183 -57.69 -85.67 -48.37
CA ASN A 183 -57.13 -86.50 -49.44
C ASN A 183 -57.11 -88.01 -49.09
N LYS A 184 -57.34 -88.42 -47.84
CA LYS A 184 -57.54 -89.81 -47.42
C LYS A 184 -59.01 -90.25 -47.45
N GLU A 185 -59.95 -89.32 -47.23
CA GLU A 185 -61.39 -89.56 -47.39
C GLU A 185 -61.80 -89.58 -48.88
N ASP A 186 -61.17 -88.73 -49.68
CA ASP A 186 -61.28 -88.72 -51.15
C ASP A 186 -60.15 -89.59 -51.74
N GLY A 187 -60.34 -90.91 -51.81
CA GLY A 187 -59.32 -91.83 -52.31
C GLY A 187 -58.92 -91.57 -53.78
N GLU A 188 -57.89 -90.76 -54.02
CA GLU A 188 -57.13 -90.72 -55.28
C GLU A 188 -55.68 -90.23 -55.08
N TYR A 189 -54.71 -91.00 -55.60
CA TYR A 189 -53.26 -90.82 -55.47
C TYR A 189 -52.71 -89.67 -56.35
N GLY A 190 -51.75 -88.86 -55.85
CA GLY A 190 -50.85 -88.06 -56.71
C GLY A 190 -49.98 -86.98 -56.02
N PRO A 191 -48.63 -86.91 -56.24
CA PRO A 191 -47.71 -85.94 -55.58
C PRO A 191 -47.53 -84.59 -56.35
N PRO A 192 -46.79 -83.59 -55.79
CA PRO A 192 -46.93 -82.15 -56.10
C PRO A 192 -46.06 -81.66 -57.27
N PRO A 193 -46.28 -80.42 -57.77
CA PRO A 193 -45.17 -79.47 -57.77
C PRO A 193 -45.50 -77.97 -57.55
N THR A 194 -44.58 -77.34 -56.82
CA THR A 194 -43.92 -76.03 -57.00
C THR A 194 -44.33 -75.04 -58.12
N SER A 195 -44.43 -73.77 -57.68
CA SER A 195 -43.88 -72.53 -58.25
C SER A 195 -44.50 -71.93 -59.53
N THR A 196 -44.81 -70.63 -59.53
CA THR A 196 -43.98 -69.58 -60.19
C THR A 196 -44.78 -68.29 -60.48
N ALA A 197 -44.30 -67.19 -59.87
CA ALA A 197 -44.12 -65.82 -60.36
C ALA A 197 -45.27 -64.90 -60.82
N ALA A 198 -44.99 -63.61 -60.49
CA ALA A 198 -45.03 -62.45 -61.38
C ALA A 198 -46.21 -61.47 -61.24
N ALA A 199 -45.94 -60.34 -60.58
CA ALA A 199 -46.06 -58.97 -61.15
C ALA A 199 -45.58 -57.98 -60.07
N ALA A 200 -44.34 -57.48 -60.15
CA ALA A 200 -43.94 -56.33 -60.94
C ALA A 200 -44.46 -54.98 -60.38
N ARG A 201 -43.50 -54.23 -59.82
CA ARG A 201 -43.27 -52.78 -59.94
C ARG A 201 -44.40 -51.84 -59.51
N MET A 202 -44.07 -50.96 -58.57
CA MET A 202 -43.97 -49.52 -58.85
C MET A 202 -43.12 -48.83 -57.76
N SER A 203 -41.91 -48.46 -58.16
CA SER A 203 -41.13 -47.41 -57.51
C SER A 203 -41.65 -46.07 -58.02
N ALA A 204 -42.03 -45.16 -57.14
CA ALA A 204 -42.16 -43.75 -57.49
C ALA A 204 -41.87 -42.87 -56.27
N LYS A 205 -40.59 -42.53 -56.14
CA LYS A 205 -40.14 -41.30 -55.50
C LYS A 205 -40.82 -40.14 -56.25
N TYR A 206 -41.64 -39.36 -55.56
CA TYR A 206 -42.11 -38.09 -56.09
C TYR A 206 -41.16 -36.99 -55.61
N SER A 207 -40.46 -36.39 -56.56
CA SER A 207 -39.88 -35.06 -56.44
C SER A 207 -40.36 -34.31 -57.65
N LEU A 208 -41.26 -33.35 -57.46
CA LEU A 208 -41.48 -32.27 -58.43
C LEU A 208 -42.00 -31.02 -57.72
N SER A 209 -41.27 -29.95 -57.98
CA SER A 209 -41.47 -28.54 -57.65
C SER A 209 -42.80 -27.96 -58.11
N THR A 210 -43.32 -26.95 -57.40
CA THR A 210 -44.00 -25.81 -58.05
C THR A 210 -43.90 -24.55 -57.19
N LEU A 211 -43.64 -23.42 -57.87
CA LEU A 211 -43.38 -22.08 -57.37
C LEU A 211 -44.69 -21.28 -57.27
N GLY A 212 -44.82 -20.41 -56.25
CA GLY A 212 -45.57 -19.14 -56.37
C GLY A 212 -46.58 -18.79 -55.26
N LYS A 213 -46.13 -17.94 -54.31
CA LYS A 213 -46.78 -16.76 -53.66
C LYS A 213 -48.23 -16.93 -53.12
N THR A 214 -48.59 -16.64 -51.86
CA THR A 214 -48.35 -15.45 -51.00
C THR A 214 -48.74 -15.76 -49.54
N ASP A 215 -48.20 -14.95 -48.62
CA ASP A 215 -48.67 -14.66 -47.26
C ASP A 215 -48.40 -15.61 -46.08
N ALA A 216 -48.19 -14.96 -44.94
CA ALA A 216 -47.60 -15.45 -43.72
C ALA A 216 -48.47 -16.48 -42.97
N SER A 217 -47.87 -17.62 -42.60
CA SER A 217 -48.23 -18.36 -41.37
C SER A 217 -47.14 -19.36 -41.00
N LEU A 218 -46.98 -19.55 -39.69
CA LEU A 218 -45.98 -20.37 -39.01
C LEU A 218 -46.30 -21.87 -39.16
N ASP A 219 -45.29 -22.70 -39.48
CA ASP A 219 -45.42 -24.15 -39.68
C ASP A 219 -44.82 -24.91 -38.47
N PRO A 220 -45.55 -25.82 -37.78
CA PRO A 220 -45.15 -26.40 -36.49
C PRO A 220 -44.24 -27.65 -36.59
N ASN A 221 -43.65 -27.95 -37.75
CA ASN A 221 -42.86 -29.18 -37.95
C ASN A 221 -41.37 -28.94 -38.30
N SER A 222 -40.81 -27.80 -37.89
CA SER A 222 -39.38 -27.56 -38.05
C SER A 222 -38.58 -28.26 -36.95
N ASN A 223 -37.78 -29.26 -37.34
CA ASN A 223 -36.85 -29.94 -36.43
C ASN A 223 -35.78 -28.93 -35.97
N PRO A 224 -35.73 -28.55 -34.67
CA PRO A 224 -34.87 -27.47 -34.18
C PRO A 224 -33.37 -27.76 -34.40
N VAL A 225 -33.01 -29.04 -34.50
CA VAL A 225 -31.62 -29.47 -34.77
C VAL A 225 -31.19 -29.11 -36.20
N LYS A 226 -32.09 -29.23 -37.19
CA LYS A 226 -31.77 -28.89 -38.59
C LYS A 226 -31.55 -27.39 -38.78
N MET A 227 -32.36 -26.56 -38.13
CA MET A 227 -32.20 -25.10 -38.19
C MET A 227 -30.85 -24.64 -37.63
N VAL A 228 -30.40 -25.22 -36.52
CA VAL A 228 -29.08 -24.91 -35.95
C VAL A 228 -27.96 -25.44 -36.84
N GLN A 229 -28.14 -26.58 -37.50
CA GLN A 229 -27.13 -27.17 -38.38
C GLN A 229 -26.90 -26.35 -39.66
N GLU A 230 -27.97 -25.79 -40.23
CA GLU A 230 -27.93 -24.93 -41.42
C GLU A 230 -27.42 -23.50 -41.15
N MET A 231 -27.34 -23.08 -39.88
CA MET A 231 -26.71 -21.81 -39.53
C MET A 231 -25.21 -21.85 -39.75
N SER A 232 -24.67 -20.78 -40.34
CA SER A 232 -23.23 -20.53 -40.40
C SER A 232 -22.62 -20.56 -38.99
N LEU A 233 -21.36 -21.00 -38.87
CA LEU A 233 -20.63 -21.01 -37.60
C LEU A 233 -20.65 -19.65 -36.90
N GLU A 234 -20.60 -18.55 -37.67
CA GLU A 234 -20.66 -17.19 -37.11
C GLU A 234 -22.04 -16.89 -36.50
N ALA A 235 -23.12 -17.34 -37.14
CA ALA A 235 -24.48 -17.12 -36.64
C ALA A 235 -24.75 -17.92 -35.35
N ARG A 236 -24.19 -19.14 -35.25
CA ARG A 236 -24.22 -19.94 -34.02
C ARG A 236 -23.42 -19.27 -32.89
N LEU A 237 -22.24 -18.75 -33.20
CA LEU A 237 -21.42 -18.00 -32.24
C LEU A 237 -22.09 -16.72 -31.77
N VAL A 238 -22.78 -15.98 -32.64
CA VAL A 238 -23.55 -14.78 -32.28
C VAL A 238 -24.72 -15.11 -31.36
N SER A 239 -25.44 -16.21 -31.60
CA SER A 239 -26.52 -16.66 -30.72
C SER A 239 -26.01 -17.05 -29.32
N CYS A 240 -24.89 -17.80 -29.25
CA CYS A 240 -24.23 -18.10 -27.98
C CYS A 240 -23.74 -16.84 -27.26
N ARG A 241 -23.13 -15.89 -28.00
CA ARG A 241 -22.71 -14.60 -27.44
C ARG A 241 -23.90 -13.82 -26.90
N SER A 242 -25.03 -13.79 -27.59
CA SER A 242 -26.23 -13.09 -27.13
C SER A 242 -26.80 -13.64 -25.81
N LEU A 243 -26.65 -14.94 -25.55
CA LEU A 243 -27.10 -15.57 -24.30
C LEU A 243 -26.10 -15.38 -23.14
N VAL A 244 -24.81 -15.28 -23.45
CA VAL A 244 -23.72 -15.18 -22.46
C VAL A 244 -23.39 -13.73 -22.10
N THR A 245 -23.50 -12.78 -23.03
CA THR A 245 -23.11 -11.37 -22.83
C THR A 245 -23.86 -10.67 -21.68
N PRO A 246 -25.17 -10.91 -21.44
CA PRO A 246 -25.87 -10.32 -20.29
C PRO A 246 -25.41 -10.87 -18.94
N LEU A 247 -24.80 -12.07 -18.91
CA LEU A 247 -24.31 -12.72 -17.68
C LEU A 247 -22.88 -12.29 -17.31
N LEU A 248 -22.16 -11.67 -18.25
CA LEU A 248 -20.80 -11.15 -18.02
C LEU A 248 -20.78 -9.64 -17.77
N ALA A 249 -21.92 -8.96 -17.89
CA ALA A 249 -22.02 -7.55 -17.58
C ALA A 249 -22.07 -7.36 -16.05
N PRO A 250 -21.15 -6.57 -15.46
CA PRO A 250 -21.26 -6.23 -14.04
C PRO A 250 -22.56 -5.41 -13.81
N PRO A 251 -23.24 -5.59 -12.66
CA PRO A 251 -24.44 -4.82 -12.35
C PRO A 251 -24.14 -3.31 -12.38
N PRO A 252 -25.13 -2.46 -12.75
CA PRO A 252 -24.95 -1.02 -12.97
C PRO A 252 -24.46 -0.24 -11.74
N SER A 253 -24.41 -0.88 -10.56
CA SER A 253 -23.86 -0.33 -9.32
C SER A 253 -22.32 -0.25 -9.30
N TYR A 254 -21.60 -0.77 -10.30
CA TYR A 254 -20.13 -0.75 -10.37
C TYR A 254 -19.53 0.36 -11.26
N SER A 255 -20.35 1.24 -11.84
CA SER A 255 -19.91 2.29 -12.79
C SER A 255 -19.65 3.67 -12.15
N SER A 256 -18.94 3.66 -11.06
CA SER A 256 -18.05 4.74 -10.60
C SER A 256 -16.96 3.90 -9.96
N TYR A 257 -15.73 3.75 -10.44
CA TYR A 257 -14.66 4.76 -10.51
C TYR A 257 -13.63 4.22 -11.52
N SER A 258 -13.71 4.63 -12.79
CA SER A 258 -12.58 4.44 -13.72
C SER A 258 -11.74 5.71 -13.67
N THR A 259 -10.77 5.73 -12.76
CA THR A 259 -9.61 6.62 -12.87
C THR A 259 -8.43 5.73 -13.22
N THR A 260 -8.01 5.85 -14.47
CA THR A 260 -6.76 5.31 -15.00
C THR A 260 -5.58 5.75 -14.13
N MET A 261 -4.87 4.79 -13.54
CA MET A 261 -3.51 5.02 -13.03
C MET A 261 -2.52 4.19 -13.85
N PRO A 262 -1.40 4.78 -14.31
CA PRO A 262 -0.42 4.09 -15.14
C PRO A 262 0.50 3.18 -14.33
N LEU A 263 1.01 2.16 -15.01
CA LEU A 263 1.96 1.14 -14.58
C LEU A 263 3.30 1.76 -14.08
N PRO A 264 3.87 1.33 -12.94
CA PRO A 264 5.24 1.69 -12.58
C PRO A 264 6.24 0.71 -13.20
N THR A 265 7.17 1.28 -13.97
CA THR A 265 8.37 0.62 -14.49
C THR A 265 9.37 0.33 -13.37
N THR A 266 10.03 -0.82 -13.50
CA THR A 266 11.20 -1.38 -12.79
C THR A 266 12.06 -0.48 -11.87
N PRO A 267 12.59 -1.02 -10.73
CA PRO A 267 13.49 -0.29 -9.84
C PRO A 267 14.95 -0.28 -10.35
N PRO A 268 15.76 0.75 -10.03
CA PRO A 268 17.19 0.75 -10.31
C PRO A 268 17.98 0.03 -9.21
N GLN A 269 19.07 -0.61 -9.63
CA GLN A 269 20.07 -1.26 -8.78
C GLN A 269 20.81 -0.23 -7.91
N SER A 270 20.94 -0.52 -6.62
CA SER A 270 21.85 0.18 -5.70
C SER A 270 23.27 -0.45 -5.72
N PRO A 271 24.33 0.36 -5.61
CA PRO A 271 25.71 -0.13 -5.67
C PRO A 271 26.15 -0.79 -4.36
N LYS A 272 26.99 -1.81 -4.50
CA LYS A 272 27.67 -2.53 -3.42
C LYS A 272 28.71 -1.62 -2.77
N PHE A 273 28.59 -1.35 -1.47
CA PHE A 273 29.70 -0.88 -0.65
C PHE A 273 29.90 -1.80 0.55
N SER A 274 31.12 -2.31 0.65
CA SER A 274 31.62 -3.14 1.74
C SER A 274 31.77 -2.33 3.03
N ARG A 275 31.33 -2.88 4.17
CA ARG A 275 32.17 -2.90 5.39
C ARG A 275 31.61 -3.86 6.41
N GLY A 276 32.32 -4.97 6.60
CA GLY A 276 32.11 -5.86 7.73
C GLY A 276 32.86 -5.38 8.96
N GLN A 277 32.23 -5.64 10.11
CA GLN A 277 32.75 -5.74 11.47
C GLN A 277 32.99 -4.45 12.27
N SER A 278 32.13 -4.25 13.27
CA SER A 278 32.55 -3.95 14.65
C SER A 278 31.46 -4.43 15.64
N PRO A 279 31.81 -4.89 16.86
CA PRO A 279 30.91 -5.63 17.73
C PRO A 279 30.22 -4.78 18.82
N ILE A 280 28.96 -5.14 19.05
CA ILE A 280 28.24 -5.34 20.33
C ILE A 280 28.74 -4.63 21.62
N ARG A 281 27.84 -3.75 22.10
CA ARG A 281 27.40 -3.42 23.49
C ARG A 281 28.39 -2.89 24.54
N SER A 282 28.01 -1.72 25.07
CA SER A 282 27.97 -1.46 26.51
C SER A 282 26.75 -0.60 26.87
N ALA A 283 26.00 -1.05 27.86
CA ALA A 283 24.84 -0.39 28.43
C ALA A 283 25.23 0.83 29.28
N THR A 284 24.39 1.87 29.31
CA THR A 284 24.27 2.73 30.50
C THR A 284 22.85 3.29 30.58
N LYS A 285 22.16 2.93 31.67
CA LYS A 285 20.86 3.50 32.06
C LYS A 285 21.11 4.90 32.63
N HIS A 286 20.45 5.92 32.10
CA HIS A 286 20.27 7.18 32.82
C HIS A 286 18.77 7.47 33.05
N ARG A 287 18.46 7.49 34.35
CA ARG A 287 17.19 7.75 35.01
C ARG A 287 16.89 9.24 34.91
N ARG A 288 15.78 9.64 34.28
CA ARG A 288 15.34 11.04 34.19
C ARG A 288 14.46 11.36 35.41
N SER A 289 14.91 12.25 36.28
CA SER A 289 14.12 12.80 37.38
C SER A 289 13.22 13.94 36.90
N SER A 290 11.96 13.92 37.32
CA SER A 290 10.94 14.94 37.08
C SER A 290 11.27 16.24 37.82
N ILE A 291 11.36 17.36 37.12
CA ILE A 291 11.41 18.70 37.72
C ILE A 291 9.99 19.25 37.75
N GLN A 292 9.45 19.42 38.95
CA GLN A 292 8.23 20.17 39.22
C GLN A 292 8.50 21.67 39.02
N LYS A 293 7.63 22.34 38.25
CA LYS A 293 7.66 23.80 38.07
C LYS A 293 7.06 24.48 39.31
N SER A 294 7.87 25.11 40.14
CA SER A 294 7.42 26.11 41.12
C SER A 294 7.33 27.48 40.44
N LYS A 295 6.14 28.07 40.45
CA LYS A 295 5.80 29.37 39.88
C LYS A 295 6.26 30.46 40.87
N ILE A 296 7.28 31.25 40.52
CA ILE A 296 7.69 32.43 41.29
C ILE A 296 6.87 33.62 40.79
N GLN A 297 6.02 34.15 41.66
CA GLN A 297 5.22 35.36 41.46
C GLN A 297 6.09 36.58 41.83
N ILE A 298 6.39 37.46 40.88
CA ILE A 298 7.05 38.74 41.14
C ILE A 298 5.94 39.79 41.40
N PRO A 299 5.95 40.54 42.51
CA PRO A 299 4.97 41.60 42.73
C PRO A 299 5.33 42.85 41.92
N SER A 300 4.36 43.39 41.18
CA SER A 300 4.46 44.67 40.48
C SER A 300 4.30 45.83 41.45
N VAL A 301 5.29 46.72 41.52
CA VAL A 301 5.18 48.02 42.20
C VAL A 301 4.68 49.05 41.18
N PRO A 302 3.62 49.83 41.46
CA PRO A 302 3.20 50.92 40.57
C PRO A 302 4.06 52.16 40.79
N LEU A 303 4.61 52.73 39.72
CA LEU A 303 5.15 54.10 39.72
C LEU A 303 3.99 55.08 39.84
N SER A 304 3.92 55.80 40.96
CA SER A 304 3.10 56.99 41.09
C SER A 304 3.91 58.18 40.55
N VAL A 305 3.40 58.82 39.50
CA VAL A 305 3.92 60.09 38.98
C VAL A 305 3.28 61.21 39.79
N ALA A 306 4.12 62.07 40.37
CA ALA A 306 3.82 63.43 40.81
C ALA A 306 5.06 64.28 40.56
#